data_AF-A0A8A3SQ27-F1
#
_entry.id   AF-A0A8A3SQ27-F1
#
_cell.length_a   1.000
_cell.length_b   1.000
_cell.length_c   1.000
_cell.angle_alpha   90.00
_cell.angle_beta   90.00
_cell.angle_gamma   90.00
#
_symmetry.space_group_name_H-M   'P 1'
#
loop_
_entity.id
_entity.type
_entity.pdbx_description
1 polymer ?
#
loop_
_entity_poly.entity_id
_entity_poly.type
_entity_poly.pdbx_seq_one_letter_code
_entity_poly.pdbx_strand_id
1 'polypeptide(L)'
;MTPLLFMLLLNSLNFLFCKTPLSMGMMLLIQTILISLNSGILSHSFWFSYILFMIMLGGMLVLFIYITSLTSNLKFKFNKKIILLNVLYFIIIIFFLLFNYKNFYWNLNNWSFNIMENFEMNYLLKISLKKMFYYPNYKILIIMINYMLLTLLIVVKIIKINKGPIRKMNNI
;
A
#
# COMPACT_ATOMS: atom_id res chain seq x y z
N MET A 1 16.73 -5.47 0.77
CA MET A 1 16.13 -4.62 1.82
C MET A 1 16.39 -3.14 1.61
N THR A 2 17.64 -2.70 1.68
CA THR A 2 17.99 -1.28 1.52
C THR A 2 17.54 -0.65 0.20
N PRO A 3 17.62 -1.28 -1.00
CA PRO A 3 17.21 -0.60 -2.24
C PRO A 3 15.70 -0.36 -2.33
N LEU A 4 14.87 -1.28 -1.82
CA LEU A 4 13.42 -1.09 -1.80
C LEU A 4 12.99 0.00 -0.79
N LEU A 5 13.72 0.18 0.31
CA LEU A 5 13.49 1.28 1.25
C LEU A 5 13.78 2.64 0.61
N PHE A 6 14.87 2.76 -0.17
CA PHE A 6 15.15 3.95 -0.95
C PHE A 6 14.04 4.22 -2.01
N MET A 7 13.55 3.18 -2.69
CA MET A 7 12.42 3.32 -3.62
C MET A 7 11.13 3.79 -2.92
N LEU A 8 10.85 3.34 -1.69
CA LEU A 8 9.72 3.85 -0.90
C LEU A 8 9.85 5.34 -0.60
N LEU A 9 11.03 5.77 -0.17
CA LEU A 9 11.30 7.17 0.14
C LEU A 9 11.10 8.06 -1.09
N LEU A 10 11.62 7.63 -2.25
CA LEU A 10 11.36 8.29 -3.53
C LEU A 10 9.87 8.47 -3.82
N ASN A 11 9.13 7.38 -3.67
CA ASN A 11 7.72 7.38 -3.99
C ASN A 11 6.95 8.34 -3.06
N SER A 12 7.32 8.39 -1.77
CA SER A 12 6.73 9.34 -0.83
C SER A 12 7.05 10.81 -1.16
N LEU A 13 8.27 11.11 -1.60
CA LEU A 13 8.66 12.47 -2.01
C LEU A 13 7.92 12.92 -3.26
N ASN A 14 7.80 12.03 -4.24
CA ASN A 14 7.07 12.31 -5.48
C ASN A 14 5.58 12.54 -5.23
N PHE A 15 4.98 11.88 -4.23
CA PHE A 15 3.58 12.08 -3.85
C PHE A 15 3.28 13.54 -3.48
N LEU A 16 4.20 14.22 -2.79
CA LEU A 16 4.04 15.63 -2.40
C LEU A 16 3.93 16.57 -3.60
N PHE A 17 4.47 16.18 -4.77
CA PHE A 17 4.48 17.01 -5.97
C PHE A 17 3.36 16.67 -6.97
N CYS A 18 2.58 15.62 -6.72
CA CYS A 18 1.43 15.25 -7.53
C CYS A 18 0.27 16.23 -7.31
N LYS A 19 -0.37 16.68 -8.38
CA LYS A 19 -1.49 17.66 -8.32
C LYS A 19 -2.82 17.09 -8.78
N THR A 20 -2.82 16.17 -9.75
CA THR A 20 -4.06 15.60 -10.27
C THR A 20 -4.49 14.42 -9.41
N PRO A 21 -5.79 14.27 -9.11
CA PRO A 21 -6.27 13.20 -8.25
C PRO A 21 -5.98 11.80 -8.85
N LEU A 22 -5.98 11.69 -10.19
CA LEU A 22 -5.52 10.51 -10.91
C LEU A 22 -4.04 10.20 -10.63
N SER A 23 -3.15 11.21 -10.69
CA SER A 23 -1.73 11.02 -10.40
C SER A 23 -1.49 10.60 -8.96
N MET A 24 -2.24 11.17 -8.00
CA MET A 24 -2.18 10.80 -6.60
C MET A 24 -2.61 9.34 -6.39
N GLY A 25 -3.69 8.90 -7.06
CA GLY A 25 -4.13 7.51 -7.03
C GLY A 25 -3.09 6.54 -7.58
N MET A 26 -2.49 6.82 -8.74
CA MET A 26 -1.43 5.98 -9.30
C MET A 26 -0.20 5.92 -8.39
N MET A 27 0.15 7.05 -7.77
CA MET A 27 1.30 7.14 -6.88
C MET A 27 1.14 6.31 -5.60
N LEU A 28 -0.06 6.34 -5.02
CA LEU A 28 -0.43 5.52 -3.88
C LEU A 28 -0.44 4.01 -4.23
N LEU A 29 -0.83 3.63 -5.45
CA LEU A 29 -0.82 2.22 -5.88
C LEU A 29 0.62 1.70 -5.88
N ILE A 30 1.54 2.44 -6.48
CA ILE A 30 2.96 2.11 -6.48
C ILE A 30 3.50 2.04 -5.04
N GLN A 31 3.07 2.96 -4.17
CA GLN A 31 3.50 2.96 -2.77
C GLN A 31 3.04 1.69 -2.04
N THR A 32 1.79 1.29 -2.23
CA THR A 32 1.22 0.11 -1.58
C THR A 32 1.92 -1.18 -2.02
N ILE A 33 2.25 -1.30 -3.31
CA ILE A 33 3.04 -2.42 -3.85
C ILE A 33 4.42 -2.47 -3.19
N LEU A 34 5.12 -1.33 -3.10
CA LEU A 34 6.45 -1.27 -2.48
C LEU A 34 6.40 -1.60 -0.98
N ILE A 35 5.34 -1.19 -0.27
CA ILE A 35 5.15 -1.52 1.15
C ILE A 35 4.83 -3.01 1.33
N SER A 36 3.95 -3.59 0.50
CA SER A 36 3.65 -5.02 0.57
C SER A 36 4.87 -5.88 0.28
N LEU A 37 5.71 -5.48 -0.68
CA LEU A 37 6.97 -6.16 -0.95
C LEU A 37 7.95 -6.05 0.22
N ASN A 38 8.16 -4.85 0.78
CA ASN A 38 9.06 -4.69 1.92
C ASN A 38 8.59 -5.44 3.17
N SER A 39 7.30 -5.38 3.49
CA SER A 39 6.73 -6.14 4.62
C SER A 39 6.83 -7.64 4.39
N GLY A 40 6.60 -8.11 3.17
CA GLY A 40 6.72 -9.53 2.82
C GLY A 40 8.12 -10.08 3.01
N ILE A 41 9.15 -9.30 2.64
CA ILE A 41 10.54 -9.72 2.84
C ILE A 41 10.95 -9.65 4.32
N LEU A 42 10.39 -8.70 5.10
CA LEU A 42 10.69 -8.58 6.54
C LEU A 42 10.01 -9.69 7.36
N SER A 43 8.89 -10.21 6.89
CA SER A 43 8.10 -11.23 7.56
C SER A 43 8.48 -12.64 7.12
N HIS A 44 8.43 -13.60 8.03
CA HIS A 44 8.64 -15.02 7.69
C HIS A 44 7.56 -15.61 6.76
N SER A 45 6.37 -15.00 6.68
CA SER A 45 5.33 -15.41 5.73
C SER A 45 4.67 -14.23 5.05
N PHE A 46 4.40 -14.38 3.76
CA PHE A 46 3.74 -13.38 2.93
C PHE A 46 2.25 -13.16 3.24
N TRP A 47 1.66 -13.84 4.23
CA TRP A 47 0.23 -13.72 4.56
C TRP A 47 -0.18 -12.29 4.92
N PHE A 48 0.57 -11.61 5.78
CA PHE A 48 0.26 -10.23 6.16
C PHE A 48 0.48 -9.24 5.01
N SER A 49 1.57 -9.39 4.25
CA SER A 49 1.82 -8.56 3.07
C SER A 49 0.74 -8.73 2.00
N TYR A 50 0.21 -9.94 1.84
CA TYR A 50 -0.87 -10.24 0.91
C TYR A 50 -2.18 -9.57 1.34
N ILE A 51 -2.56 -9.69 2.62
CA ILE A 51 -3.77 -9.04 3.15
C ILE A 51 -3.67 -7.51 2.98
N LEU A 52 -2.50 -6.92 3.29
CA LEU A 52 -2.26 -5.47 3.11
C LEU A 52 -2.43 -5.04 1.65
N PHE A 53 -1.88 -5.81 0.71
CA PHE A 53 -1.99 -5.54 -0.71
C PHE A 53 -3.46 -5.57 -1.20
N MET A 54 -4.22 -6.60 -0.83
CA MET A 54 -5.60 -6.76 -1.28
C MET A 54 -6.53 -5.66 -0.75
N ILE A 55 -6.40 -5.30 0.53
CA ILE A 55 -7.23 -4.26 1.14
C ILE A 55 -6.96 -2.89 0.49
N MET A 56 -5.69 -2.56 0.26
CA MET A 56 -5.35 -1.27 -0.34
C MET A 56 -5.72 -1.19 -1.82
N LEU A 57 -5.47 -2.25 -2.61
CA LEU A 57 -5.94 -2.29 -4.00
C LEU A 57 -7.46 -2.09 -4.10
N GLY A 58 -8.22 -2.81 -3.27
CA GLY A 58 -9.68 -2.71 -3.26
C GLY A 58 -10.19 -1.29 -2.96
N GLY A 59 -9.66 -0.65 -1.91
CA GLY A 59 -10.05 0.71 -1.53
C GLY A 59 -9.68 1.76 -2.60
N MET A 60 -8.53 1.58 -3.24
CA MET A 60 -8.04 2.50 -4.27
C MET A 60 -8.82 2.41 -5.59
N LEU A 61 -9.29 1.23 -5.97
CA LEU A 61 -10.15 1.07 -7.16
C LEU A 61 -11.49 1.79 -6.99
N VAL A 62 -12.10 1.73 -5.80
CA VAL A 62 -13.34 2.46 -5.50
C VAL A 62 -13.13 3.97 -5.60
N LEU A 63 -12.04 4.49 -5.04
CA LEU A 63 -11.66 5.91 -5.16
C LEU A 63 -11.42 6.32 -6.62
N PHE A 64 -10.79 5.45 -7.41
CA PHE A 64 -10.53 5.70 -8.83
C PHE A 64 -11.82 5.86 -9.64
N ILE A 65 -12.80 4.97 -9.44
CA ILE A 65 -14.10 5.04 -10.12
C ILE A 65 -14.84 6.32 -9.71
N TYR A 66 -14.79 6.69 -8.43
CA TYR A 66 -15.42 7.91 -7.94
C TYR A 66 -14.84 9.17 -8.60
N ILE A 67 -13.51 9.30 -8.65
CA ILE A 67 -12.83 10.48 -9.19
C ILE A 67 -12.99 10.59 -10.72
N THR A 68 -12.89 9.47 -11.45
CA THR A 68 -13.11 9.48 -12.90
C THR A 68 -14.54 9.87 -13.28
N SER A 69 -15.51 9.60 -12.41
CA SER A 69 -16.91 10.03 -12.61
C SER A 69 -17.13 11.53 -12.36
N LEU A 70 -16.26 12.19 -11.59
CA LEU A 70 -16.41 13.59 -11.17
C LEU A 70 -15.66 14.60 -12.04
N THR A 71 -14.55 14.23 -12.66
CA THR A 71 -13.71 15.16 -13.42
C THR A 71 -13.49 14.71 -14.85
N SER A 72 -13.70 15.60 -15.83
CA SER A 72 -13.32 15.36 -17.22
C SER A 72 -11.80 15.16 -17.34
N ASN A 73 -11.38 14.25 -18.21
CA ASN A 73 -10.00 13.79 -18.42
C ASN A 73 -8.99 14.94 -18.62
N LEU A 74 -8.49 15.51 -17.52
CA LEU A 74 -7.41 16.49 -17.56
C LEU A 74 -6.14 15.80 -18.01
N LYS A 75 -5.60 16.23 -19.16
CA LYS A 75 -4.35 15.70 -19.72
C LYS A 75 -3.25 15.74 -18.67
N PHE A 76 -2.55 14.63 -18.50
CA PHE A 76 -1.47 14.48 -17.54
C PHE A 76 -0.32 15.42 -17.88
N LYS A 77 -0.03 16.42 -17.03
CA LYS A 77 1.12 17.32 -17.18
C LYS A 77 2.24 16.85 -16.25
N PHE A 78 3.30 16.29 -16.82
CA PHE A 78 4.51 15.96 -16.07
C PHE A 78 5.24 17.23 -15.65
N ASN A 79 5.60 17.33 -14.38
CA ASN A 79 6.41 18.42 -13.87
C ASN A 79 7.90 18.12 -14.10
N LYS A 80 8.59 18.93 -14.90
CA LYS A 80 10.03 18.77 -15.19
C LYS A 80 10.89 18.71 -13.92
N LYS A 81 10.47 19.37 -12.83
CA LYS A 81 11.16 19.32 -11.53
C LYS A 81 11.14 17.93 -10.90
N ILE A 82 10.03 17.20 -11.04
CA ILE A 82 9.90 15.81 -10.54
C ILE A 82 10.85 14.89 -11.32
N ILE A 83 10.95 15.08 -12.64
CA ILE A 83 11.86 14.30 -13.48
C ILE A 83 13.31 14.53 -13.05
N LEU A 84 13.73 15.77 -12.83
CA LEU A 84 15.08 16.09 -12.37
C LEU A 84 15.39 15.48 -10.99
N LEU A 85 14.47 15.60 -10.04
CA LEU A 85 14.59 15.00 -8.71
C LEU A 85 14.77 13.48 -8.78
N ASN A 86 13.99 12.80 -9.64
CA ASN A 86 14.09 11.37 -9.83
C ASN A 86 15.44 10.96 -10.41
N VAL A 87 15.95 11.68 -11.42
CA VAL A 87 17.26 11.39 -12.03
C VAL A 87 18.39 11.49 -11.01
N LEU A 88 18.41 12.57 -10.22
CA LEU A 88 19.42 12.75 -9.17
C LEU A 88 19.38 11.60 -8.15
N TYR A 89 18.19 11.19 -7.75
CA TYR A 89 18.06 10.09 -6.80
C TYR A 89 18.49 8.75 -7.40
N PHE A 90 18.18 8.47 -8.66
CA PHE A 90 18.66 7.26 -9.33
C PHE A 90 20.18 7.17 -9.32
N ILE A 91 20.88 8.29 -9.54
CA ILE A 91 22.34 8.35 -9.45
C ILE A 91 22.82 7.99 -8.03
N ILE A 92 22.16 8.50 -6.99
CA ILE A 92 22.48 8.20 -5.60
C ILE A 92 22.28 6.70 -5.29
N ILE A 93 21.17 6.10 -5.76
CA ILE A 93 20.93 4.66 -5.58
C ILE A 93 22.04 3.84 -6.24
N ILE A 94 22.40 4.17 -7.49
CA ILE A 94 23.43 3.45 -8.23
C ILE A 94 24.77 3.54 -7.48
N PHE A 95 25.12 4.73 -6.99
CA PHE A 95 26.35 4.91 -6.22
C PHE A 95 26.34 4.09 -4.92
N PHE A 96 25.20 4.07 -4.21
CA PHE A 96 25.04 3.27 -2.99
C PHE A 96 25.14 1.77 -3.25
N LEU A 97 24.56 1.28 -4.35
CA LEU A 97 24.63 -0.14 -4.74
C LEU A 97 26.07 -0.55 -5.08
N LEU A 98 26.81 0.30 -5.79
CA LEU A 98 28.21 0.05 -6.13
C LEU A 98 29.10 -0.01 -4.87
N PHE A 99 28.90 0.90 -3.92
CA PHE A 99 29.72 0.97 -2.71
C PHE A 99 29.47 -0.22 -1.75
N ASN A 100 28.24 -0.73 -1.71
CA ASN A 100 27.83 -1.82 -0.82
C ASN A 100 27.80 -3.22 -1.47
N TYR A 101 28.39 -3.38 -2.64
CA TYR A 101 28.37 -4.65 -3.39
C TYR A 101 28.82 -5.85 -2.55
N LYS A 102 29.87 -5.70 -1.72
CA LYS A 102 30.41 -6.79 -0.89
C LYS A 102 29.43 -7.26 0.20
N ASN A 103 28.71 -6.34 0.84
CA ASN A 103 27.68 -6.65 1.83
C ASN A 103 26.43 -7.28 1.19
N PHE A 104 26.14 -6.95 -0.07
CA PHE A 104 25.01 -7.53 -0.78
C PHE A 104 25.19 -9.04 -1.03
N TYR A 105 26.39 -9.47 -1.41
CA TYR A 105 26.72 -10.89 -1.61
C TYR A 105 26.68 -11.70 -0.31
N TRP A 106 27.16 -11.14 0.80
CA TRP A 106 27.09 -11.80 2.10
C TRP A 106 25.65 -12.04 2.56
N ASN A 107 24.74 -11.08 2.32
CA ASN A 107 23.33 -11.23 2.68
C ASN A 107 22.60 -12.29 1.84
N LEU A 108 22.99 -12.52 0.58
CA LEU A 108 22.39 -13.56 -0.26
C LEU A 108 22.72 -14.97 0.25
N ASN A 109 23.94 -15.18 0.74
CA ASN A 109 24.32 -16.48 1.31
C ASN A 109 23.58 -16.76 2.62
N ASN A 110 23.41 -15.75 3.49
CA ASN A 110 22.65 -15.90 4.73
C ASN A 110 21.14 -16.12 4.50
N TRP A 111 20.59 -15.57 3.42
CA TRP A 111 19.20 -15.84 3.02
C TRP A 111 18.94 -17.32 2.73
N SER A 112 19.91 -18.02 2.14
CA SER A 112 19.77 -19.46 1.89
C SER A 112 19.68 -20.29 3.17
N PHE A 113 20.39 -19.87 4.23
CA PHE A 113 20.36 -20.52 5.55
C PHE A 113 19.04 -20.27 6.30
N ASN A 114 18.47 -19.07 6.20
CA ASN A 114 17.19 -18.70 6.83
C ASN A 114 15.97 -19.44 6.26
N ILE A 115 16.07 -20.04 5.07
CA ILE A 115 14.97 -20.81 4.46
C ILE A 115 14.68 -22.08 5.27
N MET A 116 15.69 -22.64 5.95
CA MET A 116 15.55 -23.87 6.74
C MET A 116 14.88 -23.60 8.10
N GLU A 117 15.12 -22.44 8.72
CA GLU A 117 14.43 -21.97 9.95
C GLU A 117 12.95 -21.58 9.70
N ASN A 118 12.58 -21.28 8.46
CA ASN A 118 11.21 -20.86 8.12
C ASN A 118 10.14 -21.96 8.36
N PHE A 119 10.52 -23.24 8.43
CA PHE A 119 9.57 -24.32 8.70
C PHE A 119 9.07 -24.31 10.16
N GLU A 120 9.93 -24.06 11.14
CA GLU A 120 9.52 -23.89 12.54
C GLU A 120 8.77 -22.57 12.76
N MET A 121 9.16 -21.51 12.05
CA MET A 121 8.49 -20.20 12.13
C MET A 121 7.08 -20.21 11.51
N ASN A 122 6.80 -21.06 10.52
CA ASN A 122 5.44 -21.27 10.00
C ASN A 122 4.49 -21.87 11.07
N TYR A 123 5.01 -22.65 12.02
CA TYR A 123 4.22 -23.12 13.16
C TYR A 123 3.89 -21.97 14.13
N LEU A 124 4.87 -21.10 14.41
CA LEU A 124 4.68 -19.89 15.20
C LEU A 124 3.67 -18.90 14.58
N LEU A 125 3.61 -18.81 13.25
CA LEU A 125 2.58 -18.04 12.53
C LEU A 125 1.19 -18.65 12.63
N LYS A 126 1.06 -19.98 12.55
CA LYS A 126 -0.24 -20.64 12.81
C LYS A 126 -0.69 -20.39 14.26
N ILE A 127 0.24 -20.32 15.21
CA ILE A 127 -0.04 -19.95 16.59
C ILE A 127 -0.45 -18.47 16.70
N SER A 128 0.21 -17.55 15.99
CA SER A 128 -0.08 -16.11 16.08
C SER A 128 -1.46 -15.75 15.53
N LEU A 129 -1.88 -16.33 14.40
CA LEU A 129 -3.24 -16.14 13.86
C LEU A 129 -4.29 -16.70 14.80
N LYS A 130 -4.05 -17.89 15.35
CA LYS A 130 -4.96 -18.51 16.33
C LYS A 130 -5.07 -17.70 17.61
N LYS A 131 -3.99 -17.04 18.04
CA LYS A 131 -3.94 -16.22 19.26
C LYS A 131 -4.94 -15.04 19.23
N MET A 132 -5.35 -14.57 18.04
CA MET A 132 -6.38 -13.52 17.95
C MET A 132 -7.75 -13.99 18.42
N PHE A 133 -8.08 -15.27 18.21
CA PHE A 133 -9.38 -15.85 18.58
C PHE A 133 -9.42 -16.35 20.03
N TYR A 134 -8.27 -16.49 20.68
CA TYR A 134 -8.19 -16.96 22.07
C TYR A 134 -8.21 -15.82 23.09
N TYR A 135 -8.53 -16.16 24.33
CA TYR A 135 -8.45 -15.26 25.47
C TYR A 135 -7.00 -14.76 25.68
N PRO A 136 -6.77 -13.46 25.97
CA PRO A 136 -7.73 -12.37 26.16
C PRO A 136 -8.09 -11.58 24.89
N ASN A 137 -7.44 -11.88 23.76
CA ASN A 137 -7.48 -11.05 22.56
C ASN A 137 -8.81 -11.09 21.79
N TYR A 138 -9.64 -12.12 22.00
CA TYR A 138 -10.96 -12.21 21.35
C TYR A 138 -11.86 -10.97 21.59
N LYS A 139 -11.67 -10.25 22.70
CA LYS A 139 -12.39 -8.99 22.97
C LYS A 139 -12.14 -7.94 21.89
N ILE A 140 -10.91 -7.87 21.36
CA ILE A 140 -10.55 -6.96 20.28
C ILE A 140 -11.31 -7.33 19.00
N LEU A 141 -11.46 -8.63 18.70
CA LEU A 141 -12.25 -9.09 17.55
C LEU A 141 -13.72 -8.67 17.67
N ILE A 142 -14.33 -8.83 18.85
CA ILE A 142 -15.72 -8.42 19.09
C ILE A 142 -15.89 -6.91 18.85
N ILE A 143 -14.96 -6.10 19.34
CA ILE A 143 -14.99 -4.64 19.12
C ILE A 143 -14.88 -4.31 17.62
N MET A 144 -13.99 -4.97 16.87
CA MET A 144 -13.82 -4.72 15.43
C MET A 144 -15.06 -5.09 14.61
N ILE A 145 -15.75 -6.19 14.95
CA ILE A 145 -17.00 -6.59 14.29
C ILE A 145 -18.07 -5.52 14.52
N ASN A 146 -18.25 -5.09 15.78
CA ASN A 146 -19.23 -4.05 16.12
C ASN A 146 -18.90 -2.72 15.44
N TYR A 147 -17.62 -2.37 15.32
CA TYR A 147 -17.17 -1.17 14.61
C TYR A 147 -17.54 -1.23 13.12
N MET A 148 -17.24 -2.34 12.43
CA MET A 148 -17.60 -2.51 11.01
C MET A 148 -19.12 -2.51 10.77
N LEU A 149 -19.90 -3.04 11.71
CA LEU A 149 -21.36 -2.99 11.64
C LEU A 149 -21.89 -1.55 11.79
N LEU A 150 -21.34 -0.80 12.75
CA LEU A 150 -21.72 0.59 12.98
C LEU A 150 -21.35 1.50 11.79
N THR A 151 -20.17 1.31 11.18
CA THR A 151 -19.79 2.07 9.97
C THR A 151 -20.75 1.82 8.82
N LEU A 152 -21.18 0.58 8.58
CA LEU A 152 -22.17 0.25 7.55
C LEU A 152 -23.52 0.93 7.81
N LEU A 153 -24.03 0.89 9.05
CA LEU A 153 -25.28 1.59 9.41
C LEU A 153 -25.20 3.10 9.18
N ILE A 154 -24.07 3.72 9.54
CA ILE A 154 -23.84 5.15 9.32
C ILE A 154 -23.79 5.46 7.83
N VAL A 155 -23.06 4.68 7.03
CA VAL A 155 -22.96 4.88 5.57
C VAL A 155 -24.34 4.80 4.91
N VAL A 156 -25.17 3.81 5.28
CA VAL A 156 -26.56 3.71 4.77
C VAL A 156 -27.39 4.94 5.15
N LYS A 157 -27.22 5.49 6.36
CA LYS A 157 -27.91 6.71 6.79
C LYS A 157 -27.46 7.95 6.00
N ILE A 158 -26.16 8.07 5.69
CA ILE A 158 -25.61 9.19 4.91
C ILE A 158 -26.11 9.15 3.45
N ILE A 159 -26.14 7.96 2.83
CA ILE A 159 -26.56 7.82 1.43
C ILE A 159 -28.06 8.13 1.25
N LYS A 160 -28.90 7.88 2.28
CA LYS A 160 -30.35 8.16 2.24
C LYS A 160 -30.72 9.66 2.27
N ILE A 161 -29.75 10.57 2.28
CA ILE A 161 -30.02 12.01 2.16
C ILE A 161 -30.44 12.30 0.71
N ASN A 162 -31.75 12.28 0.46
CA ASN A 162 -32.38 12.61 -0.81
C ASN A 162 -32.11 14.07 -1.20
N LYS A 163 -31.03 14.34 -1.95
CA LYS A 163 -30.84 15.62 -2.65
C LYS A 163 -30.39 15.41 -4.08
N GLY A 164 -31.36 15.04 -4.93
CA GLY A 164 -31.29 15.07 -6.40
C GLY A 164 -30.17 14.22 -7.04
N PRO A 165 -30.26 13.94 -8.35
CA PRO A 165 -29.16 13.29 -9.06
C PRO A 165 -27.93 14.21 -9.12
N ILE A 166 -26.74 13.68 -8.81
CA ILE A 166 -25.45 14.38 -8.89
C ILE A 166 -25.13 14.87 -10.32
N ARG A 167 -25.78 14.26 -11.32
CA ARG A 167 -25.67 14.67 -12.72
C ARG A 167 -26.93 15.42 -13.11
N LYS A 168 -26.79 16.70 -13.49
CA LYS A 168 -27.84 17.39 -14.25
C LYS A 168 -28.11 16.53 -15.49
N MET A 169 -29.34 16.03 -15.65
CA MET A 169 -29.84 15.69 -16.97
C MET A 169 -29.79 17.01 -17.75
N ASN A 170 -28.94 17.05 -18.79
CA ASN A 170 -29.03 18.12 -19.77
C ASN A 170 -30.42 18.00 -20.39
N ASN A 171 -31.32 18.89 -20.00
CA ASN A 171 -32.58 19.07 -20.70
C ASN A 171 -32.24 19.85 -21.98
N ILE A 172 -32.43 19.16 -23.11
CA ILE A 172 -32.68 19.61 -24.50
C ILE A 172 -31.89 20.85 -24.93
#